data_AF-A0A0B3S4D8-F1
#
_entry.id   AF-A0A0B3S4D8-F1
#
_cell.length_a   1.000
_cell.length_b   1.000
_cell.length_c   1.000
_cell.angle_alpha   90.00
_cell.angle_beta   90.00
_cell.angle_gamma   90.00
#
_symmetry.space_group_name_H-M   'P 1'
#
loop_
_entity.id
_entity.type
_entity.pdbx_description
1 polymer ?
#
loop_
_entity_poly.entity_id
_entity_poly.type
_entity_poly.pdbx_seq_one_letter_code
_entity_poly.pdbx_strand_id
1 'polypeptide(L)'
;MLNGLQHHLMQAELVSEFIRTFQDEIQKERLATLAPRTEDERRLAKVVKEIDRIVTAITEGLFHQSMKAKMDTLKAERAELEARLSATPAPEPVALHPGLSDIYARKVADLVATLNAPDTRSEAAKLLRRLVDRIVLHCSAPRRGCTKRP
;
A
#
# COMPACT_ATOMS: atom_id res chain seq x y z
N MET A 1 -32.77 -8.51 7.45
CA MET A 1 -31.71 -8.33 8.47
C MET A 1 -30.36 -7.99 7.84
N LEU A 2 -29.92 -8.68 6.79
CA LEU A 2 -28.60 -8.43 6.16
C LEU A 2 -28.49 -7.10 5.39
N ASN A 3 -29.59 -6.52 4.89
CA ASN A 3 -29.57 -5.16 4.29
C ASN A 3 -29.17 -4.06 5.27
N GLY A 4 -29.46 -4.22 6.57
CA GLY A 4 -29.05 -3.24 7.59
C GLY A 4 -27.54 -3.21 7.79
N LEU A 5 -26.88 -4.37 7.68
CA LEU A 5 -25.43 -4.50 7.77
C LEU A 5 -24.75 -3.83 6.57
N GLN A 6 -25.25 -4.06 5.36
CA GLN A 6 -24.77 -3.38 4.15
C GLN A 6 -24.87 -1.85 4.27
N HIS A 7 -26.03 -1.35 4.72
CA HIS A 7 -26.26 0.09 4.84
C HIS A 7 -25.36 0.73 5.91
N HIS A 8 -25.07 -0.01 6.99
CA HIS A 8 -24.14 0.43 8.02
C HIS A 8 -22.69 0.44 7.52
N LEU A 9 -22.23 -0.62 6.86
CA LEU A 9 -20.87 -0.71 6.30
C LEU A 9 -20.60 0.35 5.22
N MET A 10 -21.63 0.83 4.53
CA MET A 10 -21.53 1.88 3.50
C MET A 10 -21.58 3.31 4.06
N GLN A 11 -21.57 3.49 5.38
CA GLN A 11 -21.50 4.83 5.98
C GLN A 11 -20.17 5.52 5.63
N ALA A 12 -20.24 6.82 5.33
CA ALA A 12 -19.10 7.60 4.85
C ALA A 12 -17.86 7.54 5.78
N GLU A 13 -18.08 7.44 7.09
CA GLU A 13 -17.01 7.33 8.08
C GLU A 13 -16.24 6.01 7.96
N LEU A 14 -16.94 4.88 7.82
CA LEU A 14 -16.32 3.55 7.68
C LEU A 14 -15.62 3.39 6.32
N VAL A 15 -16.19 3.95 5.27
CA VAL A 15 -15.56 4.00 3.94
C VAL A 15 -14.29 4.84 3.98
N SER A 16 -14.32 6.00 4.65
CA SER A 16 -13.15 6.88 4.81
C SER A 16 -12.05 6.21 5.62
N GLU A 17 -12.40 5.51 6.71
CA GLU A 17 -11.43 4.78 7.53
C GLU A 17 -10.79 3.63 6.76
N PHE A 18 -11.57 2.90 5.96
CA PHE A 18 -11.07 1.88 5.04
C PHE A 18 -10.09 2.47 4.01
N ILE A 19 -10.46 3.58 3.37
CA ILE A 19 -9.59 4.25 2.39
C ILE A 19 -8.27 4.64 3.05
N ARG A 20 -8.32 5.21 4.26
CA ARG A 20 -7.12 5.61 5.02
C ARG A 20 -6.23 4.43 5.37
N THR A 21 -6.78 3.37 5.96
CA THR A 21 -5.99 2.19 6.33
C THR A 21 -5.44 1.47 5.11
N PHE A 22 -6.19 1.43 4.02
CA PHE A 22 -5.70 0.89 2.75
C PHE A 22 -4.54 1.75 2.19
N GLN A 23 -4.62 3.08 2.28
CA GLN A 23 -3.52 3.96 1.92
C GLN A 23 -2.28 3.71 2.76
N ASP A 24 -2.44 3.59 4.07
CA ASP A 24 -1.33 3.39 5.01
C ASP A 24 -0.58 2.06 4.73
N GLU A 25 -1.31 0.97 4.49
CA GLU A 25 -0.69 -0.33 4.20
C GLU A 25 0.01 -0.35 2.83
N ILE A 26 -0.60 0.23 1.79
CA ILE A 26 0.05 0.35 0.48
C ILE A 26 1.31 1.22 0.58
N GLN A 27 1.24 2.32 1.33
CA GLN A 27 2.40 3.19 1.53
C GLN A 27 3.52 2.49 2.31
N LYS A 28 3.18 1.67 3.30
CA LYS A 28 4.13 0.89 4.09
C LYS A 28 4.84 -0.17 3.26
N GLU A 29 4.12 -0.92 2.42
CA GLU A 29 4.72 -1.88 1.47
C GLU A 29 5.64 -1.17 0.46
N ARG A 30 5.25 0.02 -0.01
CA ARG A 30 6.10 0.86 -0.88
C ARG A 30 7.38 1.30 -0.18
N LEU A 31 7.30 1.77 1.07
CA LEU A 31 8.46 2.20 1.85
C LEU A 31 9.46 1.05 2.09
N ALA A 32 8.97 -0.17 2.31
CA ALA A 32 9.82 -1.36 2.41
C ALA A 32 10.59 -1.64 1.10
N THR A 33 9.97 -1.33 -0.05
CA THR A 33 10.60 -1.47 -1.38
C THR A 33 11.58 -0.33 -1.70
N LEU A 34 11.43 0.83 -1.04
CA LEU A 34 12.28 2.02 -1.24
C LEU A 34 13.60 2.00 -0.46
N ALA A 35 13.66 1.31 0.68
CA ALA A 35 14.88 1.19 1.49
C ALA A 35 16.09 0.64 0.71
N PRO A 36 15.99 -0.51 0.00
CA PRO A 36 17.13 -1.05 -0.77
C PRO A 36 17.53 -0.13 -1.93
N ARG A 37 16.56 0.51 -2.58
CA ARG A 37 16.80 1.47 -3.66
C ARG A 37 17.58 2.70 -3.16
N THR A 38 17.21 3.23 -2.00
CA THR A 38 17.89 4.38 -1.39
C THR A 38 19.35 4.07 -1.05
N GLU A 39 19.62 2.84 -0.58
CA GLU A 39 20.99 2.38 -0.32
C GLU A 39 21.81 2.26 -1.61
N ASP A 40 21.22 1.72 -2.67
CA ASP A 40 21.85 1.61 -3.99
C ASP A 40 22.16 2.98 -4.61
N GLU A 41 21.23 3.93 -4.52
CA GLU A 41 21.44 5.31 -4.99
C GLU A 41 22.59 5.98 -4.24
N ARG A 42 22.67 5.80 -2.91
CA ARG A 42 23.79 6.32 -2.09
C ARG A 42 25.11 5.68 -2.47
N ARG A 43 25.12 4.36 -2.68
CA ARG A 43 26.33 3.62 -3.06
C ARG A 43 26.80 4.03 -4.46
N LEU A 44 25.88 4.18 -5.41
CA LEU A 44 26.16 4.68 -6.75
C LEU A 44 26.80 6.07 -6.70
N ALA A 45 26.23 6.99 -5.92
CA ALA A 45 26.78 8.34 -5.76
C ALA A 45 28.21 8.33 -5.17
N LYS A 46 28.51 7.38 -4.28
CA LYS A 46 29.87 7.20 -3.73
C LYS A 46 30.84 6.68 -4.80
N VAL A 47 30.44 5.66 -5.56
CA VAL A 47 31.26 5.06 -6.62
C VAL A 47 31.57 6.10 -7.71
N VAL A 48 30.57 6.90 -8.14
CA VAL A 48 30.78 7.99 -9.11
C VAL A 48 31.80 8.99 -8.60
N LYS A 49 31.69 9.43 -7.33
CA LYS A 49 32.68 10.34 -6.73
C LYS A 49 34.09 9.74 -6.66
N GLU A 50 34.22 8.44 -6.41
CA GLU A 50 35.53 7.78 -6.41
C GLU A 50 36.14 7.69 -7.82
N ILE A 51 35.31 7.42 -8.83
CA ILE A 51 35.72 7.45 -10.23
C ILE A 51 36.22 8.85 -10.60
N ASP A 52 35.45 9.90 -10.26
CA ASP A 52 35.83 11.29 -10.53
C ASP A 52 37.17 11.65 -9.88
N ARG A 53 37.41 11.24 -8.63
CA ARG A 53 38.68 11.47 -7.94
C ARG A 53 39.86 10.79 -8.63
N ILE A 54 39.68 9.56 -9.12
CA ILE A 54 40.73 8.86 -9.86
C ILE A 54 41.00 9.58 -11.19
N VAL A 55 39.95 10.04 -11.88
CA VAL A 55 40.09 10.83 -13.11
C VAL A 55 40.83 12.14 -12.84
N THR A 56 40.48 12.87 -11.77
CA THR A 56 41.17 14.11 -11.36
C THR A 56 42.65 13.87 -11.07
N ALA A 57 42.98 12.83 -10.31
CA ALA A 57 44.37 12.48 -10.03
C ALA A 57 45.16 12.17 -11.31
N ILE A 58 44.54 11.52 -12.31
CA ILE A 58 45.16 11.29 -13.62
C ILE A 58 45.41 12.61 -14.34
N THR A 59 44.45 13.55 -14.32
CA THR A 59 44.63 14.87 -14.94
C THR A 59 45.71 15.71 -14.26
N GLU A 60 45.96 15.48 -12.97
CA GLU A 60 47.05 16.10 -12.20
C GLU A 60 48.41 15.41 -12.40
N GLY A 61 48.48 14.39 -13.27
CA GLY A 61 49.71 13.65 -13.58
C GLY A 61 50.04 12.54 -12.57
N LEU A 62 49.16 12.28 -11.60
CA LEU A 62 49.30 11.24 -10.59
C LEU A 62 48.65 9.94 -11.08
N PHE A 63 49.34 9.21 -11.96
CA PHE A 63 48.88 7.90 -12.44
C PHE A 63 49.72 6.75 -11.89
N HIS A 64 49.04 5.78 -11.26
CA HIS A 64 49.64 4.52 -10.83
C HIS A 64 48.85 3.34 -11.42
N GLN A 65 49.53 2.25 -11.80
CA GLN A 65 48.89 1.04 -12.32
C GLN A 65 47.78 0.46 -11.42
N SER A 66 47.87 0.66 -10.10
CA SER A 66 46.84 0.27 -9.12
C SER A 66 45.53 1.04 -9.30
N MET A 67 45.58 2.26 -9.82
CA MET A 67 44.40 3.09 -10.10
C MET A 67 43.60 2.55 -11.28
N LYS A 68 44.27 1.93 -12.27
CA LYS A 68 43.59 1.26 -13.39
C LYS A 68 42.77 0.08 -12.89
N ALA A 69 43.38 -0.80 -12.09
CA ALA A 69 42.68 -1.93 -11.48
C ALA A 69 41.50 -1.46 -10.61
N LYS A 70 41.70 -0.39 -9.80
CA LYS A 70 40.62 0.19 -8.99
C LYS A 70 39.50 0.78 -9.85
N MET A 71 39.83 1.46 -10.95
CA MET A 71 38.86 2.02 -11.89
C MET A 71 38.01 0.94 -12.55
N ASP A 72 38.61 -0.19 -12.95
CA ASP A 72 37.89 -1.31 -13.54
C ASP A 72 36.88 -1.90 -12.54
N THR A 73 37.29 -2.08 -11.28
CA THR A 73 36.38 -2.52 -10.20
C THR A 73 35.23 -1.52 -9.97
N LEU A 74 35.53 -0.22 -9.89
CA LEU A 74 34.50 0.81 -9.66
C LEU A 74 33.52 0.91 -10.83
N LYS A 75 33.99 0.73 -12.08
CA LYS A 75 33.12 0.69 -13.26
C LYS A 75 32.20 -0.53 -13.26
N ALA A 76 32.70 -1.69 -12.86
CA ALA A 76 31.88 -2.89 -12.72
C ALA A 76 30.80 -2.72 -11.64
N GLU A 77 31.18 -2.20 -10.48
CA GLU A 77 30.24 -1.91 -9.38
C GLU A 77 29.18 -0.87 -9.78
N ARG A 78 29.58 0.19 -10.50
CA ARG A 78 28.66 1.17 -11.06
C ARG A 78 27.64 0.52 -11.99
N ALA A 79 28.09 -0.30 -12.93
CA ALA A 79 27.21 -0.97 -13.89
C ALA A 79 26.21 -1.91 -13.20
N GLU A 80 26.65 -2.62 -12.15
CA GLU A 80 25.78 -3.48 -11.35
C GLU A 80 24.71 -2.67 -10.59
N LEU A 81 25.10 -1.56 -9.96
CA LEU A 81 24.16 -0.68 -9.25
C LEU A 81 23.16 -0.02 -10.19
N GLU A 82 23.62 0.46 -11.36
CA GLU A 82 22.74 1.03 -12.38
C GLU A 82 21.76 -0.01 -12.93
N ALA A 83 22.19 -1.26 -13.13
CA ALA A 83 21.31 -2.35 -13.55
C ALA A 83 20.24 -2.67 -12.49
N ARG A 84 20.63 -2.73 -11.20
CA ARG A 84 19.69 -2.96 -10.08
C ARG A 84 18.66 -1.84 -9.93
N LEU A 85 19.09 -0.59 -10.06
CA LEU A 85 18.21 0.58 -10.01
C LEU A 85 17.28 0.68 -11.24
N SER A 86 17.74 0.22 -12.40
CA SER A 86 16.92 0.14 -13.62
C SER A 86 15.89 -0.99 -13.55
N ALA A 87 16.25 -2.11 -12.93
CA ALA A 87 15.34 -3.25 -12.70
C ALA A 87 14.27 -2.97 -11.63
N THR A 88 14.49 -1.95 -10.79
CA THR A 88 13.56 -1.54 -9.73
C THR A 88 13.08 -0.11 -9.98
N PRO A 89 12.11 0.14 -10.89
CA PRO A 89 11.61 1.49 -11.18
C PRO A 89 11.17 2.22 -9.92
N ALA A 90 11.37 3.55 -9.89
CA ALA A 90 10.88 4.37 -8.78
C ALA A 90 9.36 4.18 -8.68
N PRO A 91 8.81 3.96 -7.48
CA PRO A 91 7.37 3.85 -7.35
C PRO A 91 6.73 5.18 -7.79
N GLU A 92 5.87 5.11 -8.80
CA GLU A 92 5.04 6.25 -9.21
C GLU A 92 4.23 6.77 -8.01
N PRO A 93 3.96 8.09 -7.95
CA PRO A 93 3.05 8.64 -6.96
C PRO A 93 1.74 7.86 -7.01
N VAL A 94 1.28 7.38 -5.86
CA VAL A 94 -0.04 6.72 -5.77
C VAL A 94 -1.09 7.79 -6.03
N ALA A 95 -1.43 7.99 -7.30
CA ALA A 95 -2.67 8.63 -7.68
C ALA A 95 -3.77 7.67 -7.26
N LEU A 96 -4.48 8.02 -6.18
CA LEU A 96 -5.69 7.32 -5.79
C LEU A 96 -6.62 7.28 -6.99
N HIS A 97 -6.82 6.10 -7.57
CA HIS A 97 -7.83 5.94 -8.59
C HIS A 97 -9.17 6.22 -7.90
N PRO A 98 -9.99 7.17 -8.38
CA PRO A 98 -11.21 7.60 -7.69
C PRO A 98 -12.25 6.49 -7.45
N GLY A 99 -12.02 5.28 -7.98
CA GLY A 99 -12.87 4.09 -7.79
C GLY A 99 -12.54 3.22 -6.57
N LEU A 100 -11.72 3.67 -5.61
CA LEU A 100 -11.43 2.87 -4.40
C LEU A 100 -12.70 2.62 -3.57
N SER A 101 -13.58 3.61 -3.50
CA SER A 101 -14.91 3.50 -2.92
C SER A 101 -15.78 2.46 -3.65
N ASP A 102 -15.67 2.38 -4.99
CA ASP A 102 -16.42 1.39 -5.79
C ASP A 102 -15.91 -0.04 -5.59
N ILE A 103 -14.61 -0.21 -5.31
CA ILE A 103 -14.02 -1.50 -4.95
C ILE A 103 -14.53 -1.95 -3.58
N TYR A 104 -14.53 -1.05 -2.60
CA TYR A 104 -15.10 -1.34 -1.28
C TYR A 104 -16.59 -1.70 -1.39
N ALA A 105 -17.35 -0.93 -2.18
CA ALA A 105 -18.77 -1.15 -2.41
C ALA A 105 -19.06 -2.54 -3.02
N ARG A 106 -18.27 -2.97 -4.01
CA ARG A 106 -18.36 -4.31 -4.59
C ARG A 106 -18.05 -5.40 -3.59
N LYS A 107 -16.97 -5.29 -2.81
CA LYS A 107 -16.60 -6.27 -1.78
C LYS A 107 -17.70 -6.43 -0.73
N VAL A 108 -18.32 -5.33 -0.31
CA VAL A 108 -19.46 -5.37 0.63
C VAL A 108 -20.69 -6.02 -0.01
N ALA A 109 -20.97 -5.71 -1.28
CA ALA A 109 -22.08 -6.35 -2.01
C ALA A 109 -21.87 -7.87 -2.18
N ASP A 110 -20.66 -8.31 -2.54
CA ASP A 110 -20.32 -9.73 -2.69
C ASP A 110 -20.44 -10.49 -1.35
N LEU A 111 -19.98 -9.86 -0.26
CA LEU A 111 -20.14 -10.39 1.08
C LEU A 111 -21.61 -10.58 1.44
N VAL A 112 -22.44 -9.57 1.19
CA VAL A 112 -23.89 -9.61 1.45
C VAL A 112 -24.57 -10.66 0.59
N ALA A 113 -24.18 -10.80 -0.68
CA ALA A 113 -24.72 -11.83 -1.58
C ALA A 113 -24.40 -13.24 -1.07
N THR A 114 -23.15 -13.49 -0.67
CA THR A 114 -22.69 -14.78 -0.13
C THR A 114 -23.41 -15.15 1.16
N LEU A 115 -23.63 -14.16 2.05
CA LEU A 115 -24.35 -14.36 3.31
C LEU A 115 -25.87 -14.52 3.14
N ASN A 116 -26.44 -14.06 2.01
CA ASN A 116 -27.86 -14.21 1.69
C ASN A 116 -28.18 -15.45 0.84
N ALA A 117 -27.18 -16.26 0.47
CA ALA A 117 -27.40 -17.47 -0.31
C ALA A 117 -28.38 -18.41 0.43
N PRO A 118 -29.40 -18.97 -0.27
CA PRO A 118 -30.54 -19.64 0.36
C PRO A 118 -30.13 -20.82 1.25
N ASP A 119 -29.06 -21.52 0.89
CA ASP A 119 -28.58 -22.70 1.58
C ASP A 119 -27.79 -22.37 2.87
N THR A 120 -27.16 -21.21 2.93
CA THR A 120 -26.27 -20.81 4.05
C THR A 120 -26.86 -19.71 4.92
N ARG A 121 -27.93 -19.04 4.47
CA ARG A 121 -28.51 -17.85 5.13
C ARG A 121 -28.90 -18.07 6.59
N SER A 122 -29.49 -19.22 6.93
CA SER A 122 -29.96 -19.51 8.30
C SER A 122 -28.78 -19.74 9.26
N GLU A 123 -27.79 -20.52 8.82
CA GLU A 123 -26.57 -20.79 9.61
C GLU A 123 -25.67 -19.55 9.71
N ALA A 124 -25.48 -18.82 8.61
CA ALA A 124 -24.75 -17.56 8.60
C ALA A 124 -25.38 -16.52 9.54
N ALA A 125 -26.71 -16.40 9.57
CA ALA A 125 -27.40 -15.50 10.49
C ALA A 125 -27.20 -15.89 11.96
N LYS A 126 -27.19 -17.19 12.30
CA LYS A 126 -26.92 -17.66 13.67
C LYS A 126 -25.47 -17.39 14.09
N LEU A 127 -24.51 -17.67 13.20
CA LEU A 127 -23.08 -17.43 13.43
C LEU A 127 -22.79 -15.94 13.62
N LEU A 128 -23.32 -15.09 12.74
CA LEU A 128 -23.18 -13.64 12.85
C LEU A 128 -23.79 -13.11 14.14
N ARG A 129 -24.94 -13.64 14.56
CA ARG A 129 -25.59 -13.22 15.82
C ARG A 129 -24.86 -13.67 17.08
N ARG A 130 -23.99 -14.68 16.98
CA ARG A 130 -23.07 -15.09 18.07
C ARG A 130 -21.81 -14.23 18.10
N LEU A 131 -21.35 -13.76 16.94
CA LEU A 131 -20.15 -12.91 16.82
C LEU A 131 -20.46 -11.44 17.15
N VAL A 132 -21.65 -10.97 16.78
CA VAL A 132 -22.10 -9.59 16.99
C VAL A 132 -22.83 -9.49 18.32
N ASP A 133 -22.16 -8.92 19.32
CA ASP A 133 -22.66 -8.77 20.69
C ASP A 133 -23.90 -7.84 20.78
N ARG A 134 -23.93 -6.76 19.99
CA ARG A 134 -25.10 -5.86 19.88
C ARG A 134 -25.14 -5.12 18.55
N ILE A 135 -26.33 -5.02 17.94
CA ILE A 135 -26.59 -4.14 16.80
C ILE A 135 -27.34 -2.91 17.34
N VAL A 136 -26.71 -1.74 17.30
CA VAL A 136 -27.34 -0.46 17.68
C VAL A 136 -27.84 0.23 16.42
N LEU A 137 -29.15 0.35 16.28
CA LEU A 137 -29.78 1.08 15.18
C LEU A 137 -29.88 2.57 15.55
N HIS A 138 -29.03 3.40 14.94
CA HIS A 138 -29.16 4.84 15.03
C HIS A 138 -30.22 5.32 14.02
N CYS A 139 -31.41 5.69 14.52
CA CYS A 139 -32.45 6.28 13.69
C CYS A 139 -32.09 7.74 13.39
N SER A 140 -31.81 8.08 12.12
CA SER A 140 -31.45 9.45 11.71
C SER A 140 -32.64 10.35 11.34
N ALA A 141 -33.89 9.88 11.43
CA ALA A 141 -35.07 10.73 11.25
C ALA A 141 -36.32 10.18 11.97
N PRO A 142 -37.21 11.04 12.50
CA PRO A 142 -38.44 10.59 13.14
C PRO A 142 -39.49 10.26 12.05
N ARG A 143 -39.70 8.96 11.79
CA ARG A 143 -40.91 8.49 11.09
C ARG A 143 -41.76 7.65 12.02
N ARG A 144 -43.06 7.97 12.01
CA ARG A 144 -44.09 7.50 12.94
C ARG A 144 -44.13 5.97 12.99
N GLY A 145 -43.97 5.41 14.18
CA GLY A 145 -44.22 3.99 14.43
C GLY A 145 -43.20 3.27 15.31
N CYS A 146 -42.79 3.84 16.45
CA CYS A 146 -42.23 3.02 17.53
C CYS A 146 -42.82 3.50 18.85
N THR A 147 -43.72 2.70 19.40
CA THR A 147 -44.25 2.83 20.75
C THR A 147 -43.10 2.77 21.74
N LYS A 148 -42.88 3.85 22.50
CA LYS A 148 -42.12 3.78 23.74
C LYS A 148 -42.83 2.80 24.68
N ARG A 149 -42.08 1.85 25.23
CA ARG A 149 -42.41 1.26 26.54
C ARG A 149 -41.10 1.05 27.32
N PRO A 150 -41.19 1.08 28.65
CA PRO A 150 -40.29 1.79 29.55
C PRO A 150 -38.92 1.11 29.71
#